data_AF-A0A9X6BBH2-F1
#
_entry.id   AF-A0A9X6BBH2-F1
#
_cell.length_a   1.000
_cell.length_b   1.000
_cell.length_c   1.000
_cell.angle_alpha   90.00
_cell.angle_beta   90.00
_cell.angle_gamma   90.00
#
_symmetry.space_group_name_H-M   'P 1'
#
loop_
_entity.id
_entity.type
_entity.pdbx_description
1 polymer ?
#
loop_
_entity_poly.entity_id
_entity_poly.type
_entity_poly.pdbx_seq_one_letter_code
_entity_poly.pdbx_strand_id
1 'polypeptide(L)' 'MQEKKNVTLILLKGFHIKGKIQGYDVYSILVEVEGKQQLVYKHAISTIHL' A
#
# COMPACT_ATOMS: atom_id res chain seq x y z
N MET A 1 -15.74 -11.52 6.96
CA MET A 1 -14.76 -11.26 5.88
C MET A 1 -14.26 -9.85 6.09
N GLN A 2 -13.02 -9.67 6.53
CA GLN A 2 -12.49 -8.35 6.87
C GLN A 2 -12.40 -7.53 5.57
N GLU A 3 -13.16 -6.43 5.49
CA GLU A 3 -13.19 -5.57 4.30
C GLU A 3 -11.78 -5.09 3.98
N LYS A 4 -11.26 -5.55 2.85
CA LYS A 4 -9.99 -5.11 2.30
C LYS A 4 -10.18 -3.67 1.80
N LYS A 5 -9.71 -2.70 2.58
CA LYS A 5 -9.85 -1.26 2.32
C LYS A 5 -8.97 -0.81 1.15
N ASN A 6 -9.52 0.07 0.32
CA ASN A 6 -8.72 0.84 -0.64
C ASN A 6 -7.88 1.85 0.15
N VAL A 7 -6.62 2.01 -0.24
CA VAL A 7 -5.68 2.95 0.39
C VAL A 7 -4.92 3.70 -0.67
N THR A 8 -4.47 4.91 -0.30
CA THR A 8 -3.47 5.66 -1.06
C THR A 8 -2.19 5.75 -0.23
N LEU A 9 -1.12 5.10 -0.71
CA LEU A 9 0.21 5.25 -0.15
C LEU A 9 0.92 6.39 -0.89
N ILE A 10 1.41 7.37 -0.14
CA ILE A 10 2.29 8.41 -0.64
C ILE A 10 3.71 7.99 -0.30
N LEU A 11 4.58 7.93 -1.30
CA LEU A 11 5.99 7.60 -1.12
C LEU A 11 6.83 8.85 -0.81
N LEU A 12 8.05 8.65 -0.30
CA LEU A 12 8.97 9.73 0.05
C LEU A 12 9.23 10.73 -1.09
N LYS A 13 9.17 10.29 -2.35
CA LYS A 13 9.35 11.16 -3.54
C LYS A 13 8.03 11.73 -4.08
N GLY A 14 6.94 11.63 -3.33
CA GLY A 14 5.61 12.12 -3.73
C GLY A 14 4.86 11.21 -4.71
N PHE A 15 5.37 10.01 -5.00
CA PHE A 15 4.65 9.05 -5.84
C PHE A 15 3.46 8.45 -5.10
N HIS A 16 2.30 8.35 -5.75
CA HIS A 16 1.08 7.83 -5.14
C HIS A 16 0.77 6.42 -5.65
N ILE A 17 0.66 5.46 -4.73
CA ILE A 17 0.17 4.11 -5.01
C ILE A 17 -1.25 4.01 -4.48
N LYS A 18 -2.21 3.85 -5.38
CA LYS A 18 -3.62 3.63 -5.03
C LYS A 18 -3.95 2.17 -5.26
N GLY A 19 -4.43 1.49 -4.23
CA GLY A 19 -4.75 0.09 -4.35
C GLY A 19 -5.36 -0.48 -3.08
N LYS A 20 -5.47 -1.79 -3.04
CA LYS A 20 -6.16 -2.51 -1.97
C LYS A 20 -5.14 -3.29 -1.15
N ILE A 21 -5.11 -3.08 0.17
CA ILE A 21 -4.20 -3.85 1.04
C ILE A 21 -4.63 -5.32 1.02
N GLN A 22 -3.70 -6.19 0.64
CA GLN A 22 -3.86 -7.65 0.66
C GLN A 22 -3.25 -8.26 1.93
N GLY A 23 -2.20 -7.64 2.46
CA GLY A 23 -1.51 -8.06 3.67
C GLY A 23 -0.41 -7.07 4.06
N TYR A 24 0.14 -7.22 5.25
CA TYR A 24 1.26 -6.41 5.73
C TYR A 24 2.06 -7.19 6.78
N ASP A 25 3.34 -6.87 6.88
CA ASP A 25 4.21 -7.34 7.95
C ASP A 25 4.87 -6.15 8.67
N VAL A 26 5.94 -6.40 9.44
CA VAL A 26 6.66 -5.36 10.17
C VAL A 26 7.31 -4.33 9.24
N TYR A 27 7.78 -4.74 8.06
CA TYR A 27 8.63 -3.96 7.15
C TYR A 27 7.95 -3.59 5.82
N SER A 28 6.89 -4.29 5.43
CA SER A 28 6.29 -4.19 4.10
C SER A 28 4.76 -4.23 4.10
N ILE A 29 4.16 -3.74 3.02
CA ILE A 29 2.72 -3.79 2.73
C ILE A 29 2.55 -4.40 1.34
N LEU A 30 1.72 -5.44 1.23
CA LEU A 30 1.30 -6.02 -0.04
C LEU A 30 0.02 -5.31 -0.51
N VAL A 31 0.10 -4.63 -1.65
CA VAL A 31 -1.01 -3.87 -2.24
C VAL A 31 -1.36 -4.46 -3.59
N GLU A 32 -2.65 -4.63 -3.86
CA GLU A 32 -3.15 -4.95 -5.19
C GLU A 32 -3.51 -3.66 -5.94
N VAL A 33 -2.88 -3.46 -7.11
CA VAL A 33 -3.07 -2.32 -8.00
C VAL A 33 -3.41 -2.89 -9.38
N GLU A 34 -4.60 -2.61 -9.88
CA GLU A 34 -5.06 -3.07 -11.21
C GLU A 34 -4.88 -4.59 -11.42
N GLY A 35 -5.22 -5.38 -10.41
CA GLY A 35 -5.08 -6.85 -10.43
C GLY A 35 -3.65 -7.37 -10.29
N LYS A 36 -2.65 -6.49 -10.14
CA LYS A 36 -1.25 -6.87 -9.88
C LYS A 36 -0.89 -6.65 -8.42
N GLN A 37 -0.14 -7.58 -7.85
CA GLN A 37 0.41 -7.44 -6.51
C GLN A 37 1.70 -6.65 -6.53
N GLN A 38 1.83 -5.69 -5.62
CA GLN A 38 3.01 -4.87 -5.40
C GLN A 38 3.41 -4.91 -3.93
N LEU A 39 4.68 -5.23 -3.66
CA LEU A 39 5.24 -5.15 -2.32
C LEU A 39 5.88 -3.78 -2.11
N VAL A 40 5.36 -3.02 -1.15
CA VAL A 40 5.84 -1.68 -0.82
C VAL A 40 6.51 -1.70 0.54
N TYR A 41 7.79 -1.32 0.60
CA TYR A 41 8.50 -1.22 1.88
C TYR A 41 8.10 0.04 2.64
N LYS A 42 7.89 -0.09 3.95
CA LYS A 42 7.46 1.03 4.82
C LYS A 42 8.45 2.19 4.87
N HIS A 43 9.74 1.92 4.74
CA HIS A 43 10.76 2.99 4.70
C HIS A 43 10.62 3.90 3.47
N ALA A 44 9.91 3.47 2.43
CA ALA A 44 9.67 4.27 1.23
C ALA A 44 8.34 5.06 1.30
N ILE A 45 7.49 4.78 2.30
CA ILE A 45 6.17 5.40 2.48
C ILE A 45 6.30 6.61 3.41
N SER A 46 5.80 7.77 2.98
CA SER A 46 5.68 8.97 3.81
C SER A 46 4.32 9.06 4.51
N THR A 47 3.24 8.74 3.79
CA THR A 47 1.86 8.89 4.29
C THR A 47 0.96 7.75 3.80
N ILE A 48 0.03 7.32 4.65
CA ILE A 48 -1.01 6.35 4.31
C ILE A 48 -2.38 7.02 4.48
N HIS A 49 -3.16 7.10 3.40
CA HIS A 49 -4.56 7.51 3.41
C HIS A 49 -5.48 6.30 3.24
N LEU A 50 -6.54 6.22 4.06
CA LEU A 50 -7.55 5.17 4.06
C LEU A 50 -8.81 5.58 3.27
#